data_AF-A0A8H5F9I2-F1
#
_entry.id   AF-A0A8H5F9I2-F1
#
_cell.length_a   1.000
_cell.length_b   1.000
_cell.length_c   1.000
_cell.angle_alpha   90.00
_cell.angle_beta   90.00
_cell.angle_gamma   90.00
#
_symmetry.space_group_name_H-M   'P 1'
#
loop_
_entity.id
_entity.type
_entity.pdbx_description
1 polymer ?
#
loop_
_entity_poly.entity_id
_entity_poly.type
_entity_poly.pdbx_seq_one_letter_code
_entity_poly.pdbx_strand_id
1 'polypeptide(L)'
;MEARDIMPLLQHLLRSNVVPMEGEVELVRKVIIPQMLQEAYVIERYNRHQLDFKHVKDQIDFYKASAALWNTTLSVIRRIPAEILTEIFLRVRAPYSAPGGDQGRYVDQLSWNVSQVCRHWRWTALCTPALWRRLPTIDLRVSTAPDDVERHLRLLRELLKRSNYASLDVYIHSPESKPSHPLLKYIAEYSDIWTHLKIESTFVTMHGLKHVKGSLPALTMLQLNFVETTYPYIVHKLEMFSDAPSLRRVGITGKYLGKIALPYNQLEMITDESIWTSRALRDHSTTYTNLTEMSLSEASDSVLPVDVLPVLKFPSLVTLFLSTSGDLDASLLKIGIFPVLKVVWVGLLRDVGNIFDALRALVLRSGCSSILSITVDEKRLYPRSGLLELLCVTPHLKRLEAVLPSEEDLFHLSSSCEGTLNYVPDLLYCNFYVTQEFESEGLIDAIYAFAYSRWPRNCGHLTLESHDLLMRANQYRPIIVRHQVLDSALANNDDNTFAHLDERLFEEVMAVRAAQARNPEEPLDSKNVQMVMAAIEDFPAPDIGNIIASNIHITLSKLVMEYKDHLAEAQGDHVFKLALRTLQKWRPMFEEIASQVRWVRKPGKLDALMFVSEKCRTQQILGYTLTSNAEI
;
A
#
# COMPACT_ATOMS: atom_id res chain seq x y z
N MET A 1 22.11 -16.27 -50.81
CA MET A 1 21.90 -17.28 -49.76
C MET A 1 20.43 -17.29 -49.44
N GLU A 2 19.81 -18.46 -49.56
CA GLU A 2 18.43 -18.64 -49.16
C GLU A 2 18.34 -18.79 -47.64
N ALA A 3 17.15 -18.64 -47.05
CA ALA A 3 16.96 -18.76 -45.60
C ALA A 3 17.49 -20.09 -45.03
N ARG A 4 17.40 -21.18 -45.81
CA ARG A 4 17.97 -22.49 -45.46
C ARG A 4 19.48 -22.49 -45.27
N ASP A 5 20.21 -21.64 -46.00
CA ASP A 5 21.67 -21.52 -45.89
C ASP A 5 22.08 -20.63 -44.69
N ILE A 6 21.20 -19.69 -44.32
CA ILE A 6 21.45 -18.71 -43.26
C ILE A 6 21.14 -19.30 -41.87
N MET A 7 20.06 -20.07 -41.74
CA MET A 7 19.58 -20.61 -40.46
C MET A 7 20.64 -21.39 -39.66
N PRO A 8 21.47 -22.28 -40.26
CA PRO A 8 22.51 -23.00 -39.53
C PRO A 8 23.56 -22.07 -38.91
N LEU A 9 23.92 -20.97 -39.58
CA LEU A 9 24.92 -20.01 -39.10
C LEU A 9 24.43 -19.24 -37.86
N LEU A 10 23.13 -18.96 -37.80
CA LEU A 10 22.51 -18.19 -36.72
C LEU A 10 21.94 -19.06 -35.59
N GLN A 11 22.06 -20.38 -35.67
CA GLN A 11 21.45 -21.32 -34.72
C GLN A 11 21.89 -21.06 -33.27
N HIS A 12 23.10 -20.53 -33.09
CA HIS A 12 23.61 -20.17 -31.76
C HIS A 12 22.84 -19.00 -31.11
N LEU A 13 22.24 -18.09 -31.88
CA LEU A 13 21.42 -16.97 -31.37
C LEU A 13 20.06 -17.42 -30.85
N LEU A 14 19.55 -18.55 -31.35
CA LEU A 14 18.32 -19.18 -30.85
C LEU A 14 18.57 -20.00 -29.58
N ARG A 15 19.78 -20.54 -29.44
CA ARG A 15 20.19 -21.36 -28.28
C ARG A 15 20.82 -20.54 -27.16
N SER A 16 21.06 -19.25 -27.38
CA SER A 16 21.72 -18.37 -26.42
C SER A 16 21.15 -16.95 -26.46
N ASN A 17 21.41 -16.20 -25.40
CA ASN A 17 21.07 -14.78 -25.31
C ASN A 17 22.28 -13.89 -25.67
N VAL A 18 23.15 -14.36 -26.56
CA VAL A 18 24.28 -13.58 -27.09
C VAL A 18 23.72 -12.43 -27.94
N VAL A 19 24.39 -11.28 -27.87
CA VAL A 19 24.05 -10.11 -28.68
C VAL A 19 24.46 -10.39 -30.12
N PRO A 20 23.53 -10.33 -31.09
CA PRO A 20 23.90 -10.53 -32.49
C PRO A 20 24.79 -9.38 -32.96
N MET A 21 25.87 -9.72 -33.67
CA MET A 21 26.72 -8.74 -34.35
C MET A 21 25.94 -8.02 -35.46
N GLU A 22 26.37 -6.83 -35.89
CA GLU A 22 25.66 -6.07 -36.94
C GLU A 22 25.42 -6.89 -38.23
N GLY A 23 26.41 -7.69 -38.64
CA GLY A 23 26.25 -8.59 -39.79
C GLY A 23 25.22 -9.70 -39.56
N GLU A 24 25.13 -10.23 -38.34
CA GLU A 24 24.15 -11.26 -37.97
C GLU A 24 22.74 -10.69 -37.87
N VAL A 25 22.60 -9.46 -37.40
CA VAL A 25 21.30 -8.75 -37.38
C VAL A 25 20.72 -8.67 -38.78
N GLU A 26 21.55 -8.35 -39.77
CA GLU A 26 21.14 -8.29 -41.16
C GLU A 26 20.75 -9.67 -41.70
N LEU A 27 21.50 -10.71 -41.32
CA LEU A 27 21.15 -12.09 -41.67
C LEU A 27 19.84 -12.56 -41.01
N VAL A 28 19.60 -12.21 -39.74
CA VAL A 28 18.34 -12.50 -39.04
C VAL A 28 17.16 -11.80 -39.72
N ARG A 29 17.31 -10.53 -40.12
CA ARG A 29 16.27 -9.81 -40.89
C ARG A 29 15.96 -10.50 -42.22
N LYS A 30 16.98 -11.02 -42.91
CA LYS A 30 16.81 -11.81 -44.14
C LYS A 30 16.09 -13.14 -43.91
N VAL A 31 16.03 -13.65 -42.68
CA VAL A 31 15.21 -14.81 -42.31
C VAL A 31 13.78 -14.38 -41.95
N ILE A 32 13.60 -13.28 -41.23
CA ILE A 32 12.28 -12.79 -40.76
C ILE A 32 11.41 -12.29 -41.91
N ILE A 33 11.95 -11.44 -42.79
CA ILE A 33 11.18 -10.78 -43.84
C ILE A 33 10.44 -11.79 -44.74
N PRO A 34 11.08 -12.87 -45.25
CA PRO A 34 10.37 -13.89 -46.01
C PRO A 34 9.23 -14.57 -45.25
N GLN A 35 9.35 -14.80 -43.93
CA GLN A 35 8.28 -15.42 -43.14
C GLN A 35 7.06 -14.49 -43.06
N MET A 36 7.27 -13.19 -42.82
CA MET A 36 6.20 -12.19 -42.80
C MET A 36 5.54 -12.02 -44.17
N LEU A 37 6.31 -12.08 -45.25
CA LEU A 37 5.76 -12.04 -46.62
C LEU A 37 4.93 -13.29 -46.95
N GLN A 38 5.36 -14.47 -46.50
CA GLN A 38 4.58 -15.71 -46.67
C GLN A 38 3.29 -15.69 -45.85
N GLU A 39 3.34 -15.19 -44.62
CA GLU A 39 2.14 -14.97 -43.80
C GLU A 39 1.12 -14.08 -44.54
N ALA A 40 1.55 -12.91 -45.02
CA ALA A 40 0.70 -11.99 -45.75
C ALA A 40 0.13 -12.62 -47.04
N TYR A 41 0.95 -13.37 -47.78
CA TYR A 41 0.52 -14.08 -48.98
C TYR A 41 -0.54 -15.16 -48.70
N VAL A 42 -0.39 -15.93 -47.61
CA VAL A 42 -1.37 -16.95 -47.20
C VAL A 42 -2.70 -16.31 -46.80
N ILE A 43 -2.66 -15.19 -46.06
CA ILE A 43 -3.85 -14.41 -45.70
C ILE A 43 -4.56 -13.90 -46.97
N GLU A 44 -3.82 -13.32 -47.90
CA GLU A 44 -4.38 -12.77 -49.14
C GLU A 44 -4.99 -13.87 -50.02
N ARG A 45 -4.34 -15.03 -50.10
CA ARG A 45 -4.83 -16.18 -50.86
C ARG A 45 -6.11 -16.74 -50.26
N TYR A 46 -6.21 -16.82 -48.93
CA TYR A 46 -7.43 -17.22 -48.23
C TYR A 46 -8.59 -16.29 -48.54
N ASN A 47 -8.37 -14.97 -48.44
CA ASN A 47 -9.37 -13.95 -48.72
C ASN A 47 -9.89 -14.02 -50.16
N ARG A 48 -9.04 -14.39 -51.13
CA ARG A 48 -9.45 -14.51 -52.55
C ARG A 48 -10.15 -15.83 -52.92
N HIS A 49 -9.84 -16.95 -52.28
CA HIS A 49 -10.20 -18.28 -52.80
C HIS A 49 -10.99 -19.18 -51.84
N GLN A 50 -11.43 -18.69 -50.67
CA GLN A 50 -12.21 -19.47 -49.68
C GLN A 50 -11.61 -20.86 -49.41
N LEU A 51 -10.30 -20.90 -49.13
CA LEU A 51 -9.58 -22.14 -48.79
C LEU A 51 -10.03 -22.70 -47.44
N ASP A 52 -9.70 -23.98 -47.18
CA ASP A 52 -9.89 -24.61 -45.88
C ASP A 52 -9.25 -23.79 -44.75
N PHE A 53 -10.11 -23.28 -43.87
CA PHE A 53 -9.75 -22.39 -42.76
C PHE A 53 -8.72 -23.03 -41.83
N LYS A 54 -8.82 -24.34 -41.57
CA LYS A 54 -7.92 -25.02 -40.64
C LYS A 54 -6.50 -25.05 -41.17
N HIS A 55 -6.32 -25.46 -42.42
CA HIS A 55 -5.01 -25.55 -43.05
C HIS A 55 -4.35 -24.17 -43.22
N VAL A 56 -5.12 -23.15 -43.59
CA VAL A 56 -4.64 -21.77 -43.70
C VAL A 56 -4.20 -21.22 -42.34
N LYS A 57 -4.98 -21.46 -41.30
CA LYS A 57 -4.65 -21.03 -39.94
C LYS A 57 -3.35 -21.67 -39.45
N ASP A 58 -3.18 -22.98 -39.63
CA ASP A 58 -1.95 -23.68 -39.25
C ASP A 58 -0.72 -23.11 -39.96
N GLN A 59 -0.84 -22.71 -41.23
CA GLN A 59 0.25 -22.06 -41.97
C GLN A 59 0.55 -20.65 -41.45
N ILE A 60 -0.47 -19.84 -41.17
CA ILE A 60 -0.31 -18.50 -40.59
C ILE A 60 0.38 -18.61 -39.23
N ASP A 61 -0.10 -19.50 -38.37
CA ASP A 61 0.45 -19.71 -37.02
C ASP A 61 1.90 -20.18 -37.10
N PHE A 62 2.25 -21.04 -38.07
CA PHE A 62 3.63 -21.46 -38.32
C PHE A 62 4.55 -20.28 -38.70
N TYR A 63 4.16 -19.46 -39.70
CA TYR A 63 4.99 -18.33 -40.14
C TYR A 63 5.11 -17.26 -39.06
N LYS A 64 4.02 -16.97 -38.34
CA LYS A 64 4.02 -16.07 -37.18
C LYS A 64 4.95 -16.55 -36.07
N ALA A 65 4.83 -17.82 -35.67
CA ALA A 65 5.67 -18.39 -34.61
C ALA A 65 7.16 -18.38 -34.99
N SER A 66 7.47 -18.70 -36.25
CA SER A 66 8.83 -18.63 -36.81
C SER A 66 9.38 -17.20 -36.78
N ALA A 67 8.62 -16.21 -37.28
CA ALA A 67 9.03 -14.81 -37.27
C ALA A 67 9.19 -14.27 -35.84
N ALA A 68 8.27 -14.60 -34.93
CA ALA A 68 8.34 -14.24 -33.52
C ALA A 68 9.60 -14.81 -32.85
N LEU A 69 9.89 -16.10 -33.08
CA LEU A 69 11.10 -16.75 -32.55
C LEU A 69 12.37 -16.02 -32.98
N TRP A 70 12.53 -15.70 -34.26
CA TRP A 70 13.70 -14.96 -34.75
C TRP A 70 13.71 -13.50 -34.27
N ASN A 71 12.56 -12.84 -34.15
CA ASN A 71 12.45 -11.51 -33.56
C ASN A 71 12.95 -11.47 -32.11
N THR A 72 12.80 -12.55 -31.33
CA THR A 72 13.37 -12.60 -29.97
C THR A 72 14.90 -12.43 -29.95
N THR A 73 15.58 -12.82 -31.04
CA THR A 73 17.04 -12.65 -31.15
C THR A 73 17.46 -11.20 -31.41
N LEU A 74 16.55 -10.39 -31.94
CA LEU A 74 16.72 -8.95 -32.14
C LEU A 74 16.19 -8.11 -30.98
N SER A 75 15.70 -8.75 -29.91
CA SER A 75 15.13 -8.06 -28.77
C SER A 75 16.13 -7.08 -28.16
N VAL A 76 15.64 -5.87 -27.88
CA VAL A 76 16.41 -4.78 -27.25
C VAL A 76 17.01 -5.24 -25.92
N ILE A 77 16.35 -6.18 -25.23
CA ILE A 77 16.77 -6.70 -23.93
C ILE A 77 18.17 -7.33 -23.95
N ARG A 78 18.60 -7.85 -25.10
CA ARG A 78 19.94 -8.42 -25.28
C ARG A 78 21.03 -7.34 -25.32
N ARG A 79 20.68 -6.13 -25.76
CA ARG A 79 21.62 -5.00 -25.98
C ARG A 79 21.67 -4.02 -24.82
N ILE A 80 20.90 -4.24 -23.77
CA ILE A 80 20.85 -3.31 -22.63
C ILE A 80 22.25 -3.27 -21.97
N PRO A 81 22.84 -2.07 -21.81
CA PRO A 81 24.10 -1.90 -21.09
C PRO A 81 23.99 -2.40 -19.64
N ALA A 82 25.12 -2.80 -19.06
CA ALA A 82 25.15 -3.36 -17.71
C ALA A 82 24.60 -2.36 -16.68
N GLU A 83 24.85 -1.06 -16.86
CA GLU A 83 24.42 0.02 -15.97
C GLU A 83 22.88 0.11 -15.92
N ILE A 84 22.23 0.01 -17.08
CA ILE A 84 20.77 0.06 -17.18
C ILE A 84 20.16 -1.23 -16.60
N LEU A 85 20.77 -2.39 -16.85
CA LEU A 85 20.36 -3.65 -16.22
C LEU A 85 20.49 -3.59 -14.70
N THR A 86 21.57 -3.02 -14.18
CA THR A 86 21.76 -2.81 -12.74
C THR A 86 20.64 -1.96 -12.15
N GLU A 87 20.29 -0.84 -12.79
CA GLU A 87 19.15 -0.01 -12.34
C GLU A 87 17.82 -0.78 -12.38
N ILE A 88 17.55 -1.53 -13.45
CA ILE A 88 16.37 -2.39 -13.55
C ILE A 88 16.35 -3.40 -12.39
N PHE A 89 17.46 -4.11 -12.15
CA PHE A 89 17.54 -5.13 -11.11
C PHE A 89 17.29 -4.53 -9.71
N LEU A 90 17.80 -3.32 -9.45
CA LEU A 90 17.60 -2.63 -8.18
C LEU A 90 16.15 -2.16 -7.98
N ARG A 91 15.44 -1.84 -9.07
CA ARG A 91 14.03 -1.40 -9.05
C ARG A 91 13.02 -2.54 -8.97
N VAL A 92 13.31 -3.68 -9.59
CA VAL A 92 12.46 -4.89 -9.55
C VAL A 92 12.54 -5.59 -8.18
N ARG A 93 13.51 -5.22 -7.36
CA ARG A 93 13.61 -5.75 -5.99
C ARG A 93 12.35 -5.37 -5.20
N ALA A 94 11.77 -6.35 -4.50
CA ALA A 94 10.59 -6.14 -3.68
C ALA A 94 10.74 -4.87 -2.80
N PRO A 95 9.72 -4.00 -2.76
CA PRO A 95 9.79 -2.76 -1.99
C PRO A 95 10.15 -3.07 -0.55
N TYR A 96 10.80 -2.12 0.13
CA TYR A 96 10.90 -2.19 1.58
C TYR A 96 9.47 -2.31 2.11
N SER A 97 9.10 -3.45 2.68
CA SER A 97 7.88 -3.52 3.48
C SER A 97 7.99 -2.37 4.49
N ALA A 98 6.96 -1.52 4.54
CA ALA A 98 6.89 -0.41 5.46
C ALA A 98 7.18 -0.90 6.90
N PRO A 99 7.68 -0.02 7.79
CA PRO A 99 7.70 -0.33 9.23
C PRO A 99 6.30 -0.81 9.65
N GLY A 100 6.17 -2.10 9.99
CA GLY A 100 4.88 -2.75 10.33
C GLY A 100 4.43 -3.91 9.40
N GLY A 101 5.13 -4.17 8.28
CA GLY A 101 4.83 -5.33 7.43
C GLY A 101 5.53 -6.62 7.90
N ASP A 102 4.76 -7.59 8.39
CA ASP A 102 5.21 -8.86 9.02
C ASP A 102 5.70 -9.96 8.06
N GLN A 103 6.16 -9.62 6.85
CA GLN A 103 6.60 -10.66 5.92
C GLN A 103 8.10 -10.94 6.07
N GLY A 104 8.41 -12.18 6.48
CA GLY A 104 9.72 -12.81 6.37
C GLY A 104 10.33 -12.60 4.99
N ARG A 105 11.65 -12.40 4.93
CA ARG A 105 12.42 -12.38 3.68
C ARG A 105 12.85 -13.79 3.33
N TYR A 106 12.09 -14.43 2.46
CA TYR A 106 12.38 -15.80 2.05
C TYR A 106 13.46 -15.83 0.95
N VAL A 107 14.12 -16.97 0.78
CA VAL A 107 15.24 -17.13 -0.16
C VAL A 107 14.80 -16.96 -1.61
N ASP A 108 13.55 -17.30 -1.92
CA ASP A 108 12.88 -17.12 -3.21
C ASP A 108 12.59 -15.65 -3.55
N GLN A 109 12.51 -14.77 -2.55
CA GLN A 109 12.34 -13.31 -2.74
C GLN A 109 13.64 -12.59 -3.08
N LEU A 110 14.78 -13.27 -2.99
CA LEU A 110 16.05 -12.72 -3.44
C LEU A 110 16.08 -12.65 -4.97
N SER A 111 16.87 -11.71 -5.51
CA SER A 111 16.98 -11.46 -6.95
C SER A 111 17.76 -12.55 -7.72
N TRP A 112 17.59 -13.84 -7.37
CA TRP A 112 18.21 -14.95 -8.10
C TRP A 112 17.71 -15.01 -9.53
N ASN A 113 16.42 -14.72 -9.76
CA ASN A 113 15.78 -14.87 -11.07
C ASN A 113 16.48 -14.03 -12.14
N VAL A 114 16.87 -12.79 -11.83
CA VAL A 114 17.61 -11.95 -12.79
C VAL A 114 18.98 -12.56 -13.15
N SER A 115 19.60 -13.29 -12.22
CA SER A 115 20.85 -14.01 -12.49
C SER A 115 20.69 -15.31 -13.28
N GLN A 116 19.46 -15.77 -13.53
CA GLN A 116 19.18 -17.00 -14.27
C GLN A 116 18.72 -16.79 -15.72
N VAL A 117 18.47 -15.54 -16.15
CA VAL A 117 17.97 -15.22 -17.50
C VAL A 117 19.01 -15.52 -18.58
N CYS A 118 20.21 -14.97 -18.45
CA CYS A 118 21.31 -15.20 -19.40
C CYS A 118 22.68 -14.94 -18.77
N ARG A 119 23.76 -15.25 -19.51
CA ARG A 119 25.13 -15.02 -19.05
C ARG A 119 25.41 -13.53 -18.76
N HIS A 120 24.93 -12.62 -19.60
CA HIS A 120 25.12 -11.17 -19.44
C HIS A 120 24.42 -10.65 -18.18
N TRP A 121 23.17 -11.05 -17.97
CA TRP A 121 22.40 -10.69 -16.78
C TRP A 121 23.00 -11.30 -15.51
N ARG A 122 23.44 -12.57 -15.59
CA ARG A 122 24.15 -13.24 -14.49
C ARG A 122 25.41 -12.47 -14.09
N TRP A 123 26.25 -12.12 -15.07
CA TRP A 123 27.46 -11.35 -14.81
C TRP A 123 27.14 -10.00 -14.18
N THR A 124 26.21 -9.26 -14.77
CA THR A 124 25.77 -7.95 -14.27
C THR A 124 25.23 -8.04 -12.84
N ALA A 125 24.38 -9.03 -12.55
CA ALA A 125 23.82 -9.24 -11.23
C ALA A 125 24.91 -9.60 -10.20
N LEU A 126 25.84 -10.51 -10.54
CA LEU A 126 26.95 -10.89 -9.66
C LEU A 126 27.92 -9.73 -9.40
N CYS A 127 28.13 -8.85 -10.39
CA CYS A 127 28.93 -7.63 -10.27
C CYS A 127 28.19 -6.44 -9.66
N THR A 128 26.96 -6.63 -9.17
CA THR A 128 26.18 -5.57 -8.52
C THR A 128 25.99 -5.89 -7.02
N PRO A 129 26.92 -5.48 -6.13
CA PRO A 129 26.87 -5.83 -4.72
C PRO A 129 25.60 -5.38 -4.00
N ALA A 130 25.03 -4.25 -4.42
CA ALA A 130 23.80 -3.69 -3.85
C ALA A 130 22.58 -4.62 -3.96
N LEU A 131 22.57 -5.58 -4.89
CA LEU A 131 21.53 -6.61 -4.99
C LEU A 131 21.58 -7.61 -3.83
N TRP A 132 22.78 -7.91 -3.35
CA TRP A 132 23.05 -8.98 -2.37
C TRP A 132 23.15 -8.46 -0.93
N ARG A 133 23.06 -7.13 -0.76
CA ARG A 133 23.17 -6.46 0.54
C ARG A 133 22.03 -6.79 1.50
N ARG A 134 20.86 -7.20 0.98
CA ARG A 134 19.70 -7.63 1.78
C ARG A 134 19.77 -9.13 1.98
N LEU A 135 20.04 -9.54 3.21
CA LEU A 135 20.08 -10.95 3.55
C LEU A 135 18.65 -11.52 3.66
N PRO A 136 18.46 -12.81 3.35
CA PRO A 136 17.24 -13.51 3.72
C PRO A 136 17.07 -13.51 5.24
N THR A 137 15.86 -13.77 5.73
CA THR A 137 15.60 -13.91 7.16
C THR A 137 16.48 -15.00 7.74
N ILE A 138 17.26 -14.62 8.75
CA ILE A 138 18.04 -15.55 9.55
C ILE A 138 17.08 -16.14 10.58
N ASP A 139 16.47 -17.26 10.20
CA ASP A 139 15.52 -17.99 11.03
C ASP A 139 16.27 -18.90 12.00
N LEU A 140 16.19 -18.60 13.31
CA LEU A 140 16.82 -19.42 14.33
C LEU A 140 15.94 -20.60 14.78
N ARG A 141 14.74 -20.79 14.22
CA ARG A 141 13.96 -22.03 14.43
C ARG A 141 14.64 -23.24 13.81
N VAL A 142 15.50 -23.01 12.81
CA VAL A 142 16.35 -24.02 12.19
C VAL A 142 17.08 -24.84 13.27
N SER A 143 17.19 -26.14 13.02
CA SER A 143 17.91 -27.07 13.88
C SER A 143 19.36 -26.62 14.07
N THR A 144 19.89 -26.79 15.29
CA THR A 144 21.32 -26.59 15.57
C THR A 144 22.17 -27.78 15.16
N ALA A 145 21.60 -28.77 14.46
CA ALA A 145 22.34 -29.86 13.87
C ALA A 145 23.42 -29.32 12.90
N PRO A 146 24.64 -29.88 12.91
CA PRO A 146 25.76 -29.35 12.12
C PRO A 146 25.43 -29.17 10.62
N ASP A 147 24.73 -30.13 10.02
CA ASP A 147 24.41 -30.11 8.58
C ASP A 147 23.44 -28.98 8.20
N ASP A 148 22.42 -28.74 9.03
CA ASP A 148 21.43 -27.68 8.82
C ASP A 148 22.05 -26.30 8.98
N VAL A 149 22.86 -26.12 10.04
CA VAL A 149 23.61 -24.88 10.28
C VAL A 149 24.56 -24.61 9.11
N GLU A 150 25.33 -25.59 8.67
CA GLU A 150 26.29 -25.41 7.58
C GLU A 150 25.60 -25.11 6.24
N ARG A 151 24.40 -25.66 5.97
CA ARG A 151 23.61 -25.27 4.80
C ARG A 151 23.28 -23.78 4.80
N HIS A 152 22.85 -23.23 5.94
CA HIS A 152 22.54 -21.81 6.07
C HIS A 152 23.80 -20.93 6.04
N LEU A 153 24.88 -21.37 6.70
CA LEU A 153 26.16 -20.66 6.66
C LEU A 153 26.74 -20.59 5.25
N ARG A 154 26.64 -21.65 4.43
CA ARG A 154 27.07 -21.61 3.03
C ARG A 154 26.33 -20.54 2.24
N LEU A 155 25.01 -20.43 2.42
CA LEU A 155 24.21 -19.38 1.78
C LEU A 155 24.64 -17.98 2.25
N LEU A 156 24.78 -17.78 3.57
CA LEU A 156 25.21 -16.49 4.12
C LEU A 156 26.61 -16.09 3.63
N ARG A 157 27.57 -17.02 3.64
CA ARG A 157 28.93 -16.79 3.12
C ARG A 157 28.90 -16.34 1.67
N GLU A 158 28.11 -17.00 0.82
CA GLU A 158 27.99 -16.63 -0.59
C GLU A 158 27.36 -15.24 -0.77
N LEU A 159 26.32 -14.91 0.01
CA LEU A 159 25.67 -13.60 -0.05
C LEU A 159 26.60 -12.48 0.45
N LEU A 160 27.32 -12.70 1.55
CA LEU A 160 28.30 -11.75 2.09
C LEU A 160 29.47 -11.54 1.12
N LYS A 161 29.92 -12.60 0.45
CA LYS A 161 30.94 -12.51 -0.60
C LYS A 161 30.45 -11.64 -1.76
N ARG A 162 29.20 -11.81 -2.19
CA ARG A 162 28.60 -11.05 -3.30
C ARG A 162 28.26 -9.61 -2.93
N SER A 163 27.88 -9.36 -1.67
CA SER A 163 27.65 -8.00 -1.17
C SER A 163 28.95 -7.20 -1.09
N ASN A 164 30.12 -7.85 -1.14
CA ASN A 164 31.43 -7.21 -1.23
C ASN A 164 31.62 -6.07 -0.22
N TYR A 165 31.32 -6.35 1.05
CA TYR A 165 31.38 -5.37 2.16
C TYR A 165 30.46 -4.14 2.00
N ALA A 166 29.45 -4.20 1.13
CA ALA A 166 28.40 -3.20 1.10
C ALA A 166 27.54 -3.26 2.38
N SER A 167 26.92 -2.11 2.71
CA SER A 167 25.94 -1.93 3.79
C SER A 167 24.90 -3.06 3.84
N LEU A 168 24.77 -3.77 4.97
CA LEU A 168 23.88 -4.92 5.11
C LEU A 168 22.52 -4.56 5.72
N ASP A 169 21.47 -5.17 5.20
CA ASP A 169 20.14 -5.18 5.81
C ASP A 169 19.86 -6.58 6.37
N VAL A 170 19.83 -6.70 7.70
CA VAL A 170 19.74 -7.97 8.42
C VAL A 170 18.36 -8.10 9.07
N TYR A 171 17.73 -9.26 8.89
CA TYR A 171 16.51 -9.63 9.60
C TYR A 171 16.72 -10.96 10.34
N ILE A 172 16.61 -10.94 11.66
CA ILE A 172 16.70 -12.12 12.53
C ILE A 172 15.30 -12.44 13.05
N HIS A 173 14.88 -13.69 12.90
CA HIS A 173 13.60 -14.18 13.43
C HIS A 173 13.86 -15.39 14.34
N SER A 174 13.38 -15.33 15.59
CA SER A 174 13.55 -16.39 16.58
C SER A 174 12.47 -16.29 17.66
N PRO A 175 11.30 -16.89 17.46
CA PRO A 175 10.21 -16.86 18.45
C PRO A 175 10.56 -17.62 19.73
N GLU A 176 11.55 -18.51 19.67
CA GLU A 176 12.09 -19.25 20.82
C GLU A 176 13.36 -18.57 21.37
N SER A 177 13.70 -18.88 22.62
CA SER A 177 14.93 -18.41 23.27
C SER A 177 16.14 -19.21 22.82
N LYS A 178 17.00 -18.60 22.00
CA LYS A 178 18.21 -19.21 21.41
C LYS A 178 19.42 -18.25 21.43
N PRO A 179 19.91 -17.83 22.61
CA PRO A 179 20.98 -16.83 22.74
C PRO A 179 22.33 -17.23 22.12
N SER A 180 22.57 -18.52 21.93
CA SER A 180 23.87 -19.06 21.48
C SER A 180 23.80 -19.72 20.10
N HIS A 181 22.85 -19.32 19.25
CA HIS A 181 22.69 -19.94 17.93
C HIS A 181 23.91 -19.66 17.03
N PRO A 182 24.49 -20.67 16.35
CA PRO A 182 25.69 -20.48 15.51
C PRO A 182 25.52 -19.44 14.40
N LEU A 183 24.34 -19.39 13.75
CA LEU A 183 24.04 -18.37 12.74
C LEU A 183 24.05 -16.95 13.30
N LEU A 184 23.58 -16.78 14.54
CA LEU A 184 23.55 -15.50 15.23
C LEU A 184 24.97 -15.01 15.53
N LYS A 185 25.83 -15.93 16.02
CA LYS A 185 27.26 -15.64 16.25
C LYS A 185 27.97 -15.25 14.96
N TYR A 186 27.74 -16.02 13.89
CA TYR A 186 28.39 -15.79 12.60
C TYR A 186 27.99 -14.43 11.99
N ILE A 187 26.70 -14.09 11.98
CA ILE A 187 26.28 -12.81 11.39
C ILE A 187 26.77 -11.60 12.20
N ALA A 188 26.87 -11.74 13.53
CA ALA A 188 27.37 -10.70 14.42
C ALA A 188 28.82 -10.26 14.13
N GLU A 189 29.63 -11.12 13.49
CA GLU A 189 30.99 -10.79 13.05
C GLU A 189 31.03 -9.68 11.98
N TYR A 190 29.90 -9.45 11.29
CA TYR A 190 29.74 -8.44 10.23
C TYR A 190 28.89 -7.24 10.71
N SER A 191 28.80 -7.03 12.03
CA SER A 191 27.97 -5.98 12.62
C SER A 191 28.41 -4.56 12.25
N ASP A 192 29.68 -4.38 11.91
CA ASP A 192 30.29 -3.12 11.55
C ASP A 192 29.66 -2.47 10.31
N ILE A 193 29.17 -3.30 9.38
CA ILE A 193 28.52 -2.89 8.13
C ILE A 193 26.99 -3.01 8.15
N TRP A 194 26.37 -3.31 9.30
CA TRP A 194 24.90 -3.33 9.40
C TRP A 194 24.34 -1.91 9.29
N THR A 195 23.43 -1.69 8.35
CA THR A 195 22.75 -0.41 8.18
C THR A 195 21.30 -0.47 8.65
N HIS A 196 20.63 -1.60 8.39
CA HIS A 196 19.29 -1.86 8.88
C HIS A 196 19.27 -3.19 9.63
N LEU A 197 18.80 -3.18 10.88
CA LEU A 197 18.67 -4.37 11.70
C LEU A 197 17.21 -4.52 12.15
N LYS A 198 16.54 -5.59 11.73
CA LYS A 198 15.26 -6.03 12.30
C LYS A 198 15.49 -7.31 13.09
N ILE A 199 14.98 -7.38 14.31
CA ILE A 199 15.00 -8.59 15.13
C ILE A 199 13.59 -8.84 15.64
N GLU A 200 13.02 -9.98 15.31
CA GLU A 200 11.79 -10.49 15.90
C GLU A 200 12.15 -11.68 16.78
N SER A 201 12.24 -11.48 18.10
CA SER A 201 12.72 -12.52 19.00
C SER A 201 12.35 -12.33 20.47
N THR A 202 12.78 -13.28 21.30
CA THR A 202 12.80 -13.17 22.75
C THR A 202 13.92 -12.24 23.22
N PHE A 203 13.75 -11.62 24.39
CA PHE A 203 14.75 -10.74 24.97
C PHE A 203 16.07 -11.50 25.21
N VAL A 204 15.97 -12.75 25.66
CA VAL A 204 17.14 -13.61 25.92
C VAL A 204 17.98 -13.81 24.66
N THR A 205 17.34 -14.05 23.51
CA THR A 205 18.05 -14.22 22.24
C THR A 205 18.75 -12.94 21.81
N MET A 206 18.08 -11.78 21.97
CA MET A 206 18.70 -10.49 21.67
C MET A 206 19.91 -10.22 22.55
N HIS A 207 19.87 -10.59 23.83
CA HIS A 207 21.03 -10.48 24.71
C HIS A 207 22.23 -11.33 24.25
N GLY A 208 22.00 -12.38 23.45
CA GLY A 208 23.05 -13.13 22.75
C GLY A 208 23.92 -12.26 21.82
N LEU A 209 23.39 -11.14 21.35
CA LEU A 209 24.11 -10.16 20.53
C LEU A 209 24.93 -9.14 21.34
N LYS A 210 25.01 -9.22 22.67
CA LYS A 210 25.72 -8.24 23.51
C LYS A 210 27.15 -7.90 23.05
N HIS A 211 27.81 -8.82 22.34
CA HIS A 211 29.16 -8.64 21.82
C HIS A 211 29.27 -7.68 20.63
N VAL A 212 28.15 -7.28 20.01
CA VAL A 212 28.16 -6.26 18.94
C VAL A 212 28.27 -4.83 19.48
N LYS A 213 28.26 -4.64 20.80
CA LYS A 213 28.44 -3.33 21.43
C LYS A 213 29.75 -2.68 20.95
N GLY A 214 29.65 -1.44 20.46
CA GLY A 214 30.79 -0.72 19.88
C GLY A 214 31.11 -1.07 18.41
N SER A 215 30.42 -2.05 17.82
CA SER A 215 30.63 -2.50 16.44
C SER A 215 29.43 -2.18 15.54
N LEU A 216 28.71 -1.08 15.79
CA LEU A 216 27.54 -0.67 14.99
C LEU A 216 27.70 0.75 14.39
N PRO A 217 28.83 1.09 13.72
CA PRO A 217 29.09 2.43 13.21
C PRO A 217 28.17 2.82 12.04
N ALA A 218 27.73 1.85 11.23
CA ALA A 218 26.89 2.08 10.05
C ALA A 218 25.37 1.95 10.31
N LEU A 219 24.96 1.57 11.53
CA LEU A 219 23.56 1.25 11.82
C LEU A 219 22.71 2.51 11.83
N THR A 220 21.79 2.65 10.88
CA THR A 220 20.89 3.82 10.77
C THR A 220 19.47 3.51 11.22
N MET A 221 19.04 2.25 11.13
CA MET A 221 17.70 1.81 11.49
C MET A 221 17.71 0.53 12.32
N LEU A 222 16.98 0.54 13.43
CA LEU A 222 16.80 -0.58 14.35
C LEU A 222 15.31 -0.87 14.52
N GLN A 223 14.89 -2.12 14.34
CA GLN A 223 13.54 -2.60 14.64
C GLN A 223 13.63 -3.81 15.56
N LEU A 224 13.03 -3.74 16.74
CA LEU A 224 13.03 -4.80 17.74
C LEU A 224 11.60 -5.20 18.07
N ASN A 225 11.20 -6.39 17.64
CA ASN A 225 9.90 -6.95 17.91
C ASN A 225 10.04 -8.08 18.94
N PHE A 226 9.47 -7.90 20.13
CA PHE A 226 9.60 -8.87 21.20
C PHE A 226 8.40 -9.84 21.22
N VAL A 227 8.66 -11.14 21.06
CA VAL A 227 7.62 -12.19 20.91
C VAL A 227 7.14 -12.76 22.27
N GLU A 228 7.75 -12.36 23.39
CA GLU A 228 7.57 -13.03 24.69
C GLU A 228 6.17 -12.92 25.32
N THR A 229 5.71 -14.04 25.91
CA THR A 229 4.45 -14.20 26.66
C THR A 229 4.62 -14.20 28.19
N THR A 230 5.85 -14.20 28.70
CA THR A 230 6.14 -14.30 30.14
C THR A 230 7.16 -13.25 30.59
N TYR A 231 6.77 -12.43 31.56
CA TYR A 231 7.61 -11.38 32.16
C TYR A 231 8.81 -12.03 32.87
N PRO A 232 10.05 -11.82 32.44
CA PRO A 232 11.19 -12.19 33.27
C PRO A 232 11.31 -11.09 34.33
N TYR A 233 11.16 -11.45 35.60
CA TYR A 233 11.24 -10.52 36.74
C TYR A 233 12.62 -9.85 36.89
N ILE A 234 13.64 -10.25 36.11
CA ILE A 234 14.99 -9.73 36.18
C ILE A 234 15.58 -9.68 34.77
N VAL A 235 15.39 -8.55 34.08
CA VAL A 235 15.96 -8.34 32.74
C VAL A 235 17.01 -7.23 32.79
N HIS A 236 18.25 -7.60 32.46
CA HIS A 236 19.38 -6.67 32.26
C HIS A 236 19.09 -5.67 31.13
N LYS A 237 19.71 -4.49 31.16
CA LYS A 237 19.55 -3.48 30.09
C LYS A 237 20.28 -3.94 28.81
N LEU A 238 19.67 -3.79 27.63
CA LEU A 238 20.33 -3.98 26.34
C LEU A 238 21.16 -2.74 26.02
N GLU A 239 22.46 -2.80 26.33
CA GLU A 239 23.37 -1.67 26.11
C GLU A 239 24.05 -1.67 24.74
N MET A 240 23.95 -2.74 23.96
CA MET A 240 24.73 -2.88 22.72
C MET A 240 24.42 -1.82 21.65
N PHE A 241 23.25 -1.17 21.73
CA PHE A 241 22.83 -0.13 20.80
C PHE A 241 23.17 1.29 21.27
N SER A 242 23.73 1.50 22.47
CA SER A 242 24.09 2.84 22.95
C SER A 242 25.17 3.50 22.10
N ASP A 243 26.07 2.68 21.54
CA ASP A 243 27.29 3.11 20.87
C ASP A 243 27.12 3.04 19.33
N ALA A 244 25.91 3.29 18.82
CA ALA A 244 25.58 3.29 17.39
C ALA A 244 25.48 4.73 16.85
N PRO A 245 26.57 5.38 16.42
CA PRO A 245 26.62 6.82 16.11
C PRO A 245 25.80 7.24 14.87
N SER A 246 25.47 6.30 14.00
CA SER A 246 24.66 6.58 12.81
C SER A 246 23.16 6.30 13.02
N LEU A 247 22.75 5.84 14.21
CA LEU A 247 21.37 5.43 14.45
C LEU A 247 20.44 6.64 14.42
N ARG A 248 19.42 6.60 13.56
CA ARG A 248 18.42 7.67 13.37
C ARG A 248 16.99 7.18 13.61
N ARG A 249 16.71 5.92 13.29
CA ARG A 249 15.34 5.37 13.32
C ARG A 249 15.28 4.15 14.22
N VAL A 250 14.35 4.16 15.18
CA VAL A 250 14.15 3.05 16.11
C VAL A 250 12.68 2.68 16.15
N GLY A 251 12.37 1.41 15.94
CA GLY A 251 11.04 0.83 16.20
C GLY A 251 11.17 -0.26 17.25
N ILE A 252 10.38 -0.22 18.31
CA ILE A 252 10.36 -1.21 19.38
C ILE A 252 8.92 -1.63 19.61
N THR A 253 8.65 -2.94 19.61
CA THR A 253 7.33 -3.49 19.95
C THR A 253 7.43 -4.39 21.17
N GLY A 254 6.56 -4.21 22.15
CA GLY A 254 6.62 -4.91 23.44
C GLY A 254 7.23 -4.09 24.59
N LYS A 255 7.27 -4.64 25.80
CA LYS A 255 7.44 -3.90 27.08
C LYS A 255 8.90 -3.53 27.44
N TYR A 256 9.68 -3.00 26.50
CA TYR A 256 11.15 -2.97 26.66
C TYR A 256 11.88 -1.66 26.31
N LEU A 257 11.21 -0.57 25.91
CA LEU A 257 11.93 0.69 25.55
C LEU A 257 12.86 1.20 26.66
N GLY A 258 12.38 1.27 27.91
CA GLY A 258 13.20 1.69 29.06
C GLY A 258 14.32 0.70 29.44
N LYS A 259 14.36 -0.47 28.81
CA LYS A 259 15.40 -1.50 29.00
C LYS A 259 16.43 -1.50 27.88
N ILE A 260 16.31 -0.64 26.88
CA ILE A 260 17.25 -0.56 25.76
C ILE A 260 18.00 0.77 25.87
N ALA A 261 19.33 0.73 25.93
CA ALA A 261 20.13 1.95 25.88
C ALA A 261 20.30 2.39 24.42
N LEU A 262 19.93 3.63 24.11
CA LEU A 262 19.97 4.20 22.77
C LEU A 262 20.64 5.59 22.78
N PRO A 263 21.26 6.01 21.67
CA PRO A 263 21.76 7.37 21.47
C PRO A 263 20.60 8.32 21.14
N TYR A 264 19.79 8.69 22.13
CA TYR A 264 18.54 9.44 21.95
C TYR A 264 18.69 10.82 21.27
N ASN A 265 19.84 11.47 21.43
CA ASN A 265 20.10 12.81 20.89
C ASN A 265 20.13 12.92 19.37
N GLN A 266 20.43 11.83 18.68
CA GLN A 266 20.54 11.77 17.22
C GLN A 266 19.33 11.07 16.57
N LEU A 267 18.37 10.59 17.34
CA LEU A 267 17.20 9.92 16.78
C LEU A 267 16.27 10.94 16.09
N GLU A 268 15.87 10.60 14.87
CA GLU A 268 14.93 11.34 14.02
C GLU A 268 13.53 10.73 14.10
N MET A 269 13.45 9.40 14.23
CA MET A 269 12.18 8.67 14.27
C MET A 269 12.20 7.64 15.39
N ILE A 270 11.14 7.64 16.20
CA ILE A 270 10.88 6.59 17.19
C ILE A 270 9.46 6.01 17.01
N THR A 271 9.37 4.69 17.00
CA THR A 271 8.11 3.94 17.11
C THR A 271 8.21 3.08 18.35
N ASP A 272 7.26 3.22 19.28
CA ASP A 272 7.16 2.39 20.48
C ASP A 272 5.74 1.85 20.65
N GLU A 273 5.58 0.54 20.57
CA GLU A 273 4.30 -0.15 20.83
C GLU A 273 4.22 -0.67 22.29
N SER A 274 4.99 -0.07 23.21
CA SER A 274 5.05 -0.49 24.60
C SER A 274 4.00 0.18 25.51
N ILE A 275 3.62 -0.58 26.54
CA ILE A 275 2.57 -0.25 27.54
C ILE A 275 3.06 0.78 28.59
N TRP A 276 4.32 1.25 28.53
CA TRP A 276 4.96 2.00 29.63
C TRP A 276 5.79 3.21 29.17
N THR A 277 5.46 3.76 28.00
CA THR A 277 6.18 4.85 27.31
C THR A 277 6.46 6.06 28.21
N SER A 278 5.59 6.38 29.18
CA SER A 278 5.70 7.60 29.99
C SER A 278 7.00 7.71 30.80
N ARG A 279 7.56 6.61 31.35
CA ARG A 279 8.81 6.67 32.13
C ARG A 279 10.04 6.85 31.24
N ALA A 280 10.16 6.06 30.18
CA ALA A 280 11.32 6.14 29.28
C ALA A 280 11.34 7.47 28.51
N LEU A 281 10.17 7.96 28.08
CA LEU A 281 10.05 9.28 27.47
C LEU A 281 10.38 10.39 28.49
N ARG A 282 9.97 10.26 29.75
CA ARG A 282 10.33 11.22 30.81
C ARG A 282 11.84 11.30 31.00
N ASP A 283 12.49 10.16 31.22
CA ASP A 283 13.91 10.07 31.56
C ASP A 283 14.80 10.62 30.43
N HIS A 284 14.31 10.62 29.19
CA HIS A 284 15.05 11.02 28.00
C HIS A 284 14.45 12.21 27.25
N SER A 285 13.40 12.85 27.75
CA SER A 285 12.68 13.94 27.06
C SER A 285 13.59 15.09 26.62
N THR A 286 14.50 15.52 27.49
CA THR A 286 15.47 16.59 27.21
C THR A 286 16.57 16.17 26.23
N THR A 287 16.73 14.87 25.99
CA THR A 287 17.75 14.36 25.06
C THR A 287 17.27 14.29 23.62
N TYR A 288 15.95 14.23 23.36
CA TYR A 288 15.41 14.16 21.99
C TYR A 288 15.44 15.53 21.28
N THR A 289 16.62 15.94 20.81
CA THR A 289 16.79 17.23 20.14
C THR A 289 16.48 17.19 18.64
N ASN A 290 16.67 16.05 18.00
CA ASN A 290 16.53 15.87 16.54
C ASN A 290 15.29 15.06 16.14
N LEU A 291 14.45 14.69 17.10
CA LEU A 291 13.30 13.82 16.86
C LEU A 291 12.24 14.57 16.05
N THR A 292 11.99 14.13 14.81
CA THR A 292 11.01 14.71 13.89
C THR A 292 9.72 13.91 13.84
N GLU A 293 9.79 12.59 14.06
CA GLU A 293 8.64 11.69 14.02
C GLU A 293 8.59 10.81 15.27
N MET A 294 7.41 10.75 15.88
CA MET A 294 7.15 9.92 17.05
C MET A 294 5.85 9.16 16.82
N SER A 295 5.89 7.84 16.99
CA SER A 295 4.72 6.97 16.97
C SER A 295 4.69 6.15 18.24
N LEU A 296 3.60 6.27 19.01
CA LEU A 296 3.41 5.53 20.25
C LEU A 296 2.12 4.74 20.15
N SER A 297 2.15 3.46 20.50
CA SER A 297 0.99 2.59 20.61
C SER A 297 0.97 1.96 22.00
N GLU A 298 -0.02 2.27 22.84
CA GLU A 298 -0.10 1.72 24.20
C GLU A 298 -1.16 0.62 24.29
N ALA A 299 -0.90 -0.43 25.07
CA ALA A 299 -1.89 -1.45 25.42
C ALA A 299 -2.05 -1.46 26.95
N SER A 300 -2.93 -0.62 27.50
CA SER A 300 -3.05 -0.38 28.95
C SER A 300 -3.38 -1.62 29.79
N ASP A 301 -2.90 -1.61 31.04
CA ASP A 301 -3.53 -2.24 32.23
C ASP A 301 -3.28 -1.43 33.53
N SER A 302 -2.61 -0.27 33.49
CA SER A 302 -2.43 0.55 34.71
C SER A 302 -2.26 2.04 34.43
N VAL A 303 -3.18 2.83 34.96
CA VAL A 303 -3.16 4.30 34.94
C VAL A 303 -2.05 4.79 35.88
N LEU A 304 -1.07 5.52 35.35
CA LEU A 304 -0.18 6.33 36.20
C LEU A 304 -0.85 7.67 36.49
N PRO A 305 -0.83 8.18 37.74
CA PRO A 305 -1.37 9.50 38.04
C PRO A 305 -0.56 10.61 37.35
N VAL A 306 -1.23 11.40 36.51
CA VAL A 306 -0.68 12.46 35.65
C VAL A 306 -0.05 13.61 36.44
N ASP A 307 -0.50 13.83 37.67
CA ASP A 307 -0.20 15.03 38.47
C ASP A 307 1.27 15.14 38.93
N VAL A 308 2.11 14.14 38.63
CA VAL A 308 3.52 14.09 39.04
C VAL A 308 4.49 14.17 37.85
N LEU A 309 3.98 14.31 36.61
CA LEU A 309 4.83 14.29 35.43
C LEU A 309 5.39 15.68 35.07
N PRO A 310 6.70 15.81 34.81
CA PRO A 310 7.27 17.05 34.30
C PRO A 310 6.81 17.31 32.87
N VAL A 311 6.79 18.58 32.48
CA VAL A 311 6.53 19.02 31.10
C VAL A 311 7.54 18.38 30.15
N LEU A 312 7.04 17.71 29.11
CA LEU A 312 7.88 17.04 28.11
C LEU A 312 8.02 17.95 26.89
N LYS A 313 9.25 18.30 26.49
CA LYS A 313 9.50 19.21 25.37
C LYS A 313 10.19 18.49 24.22
N PHE A 314 9.58 18.52 23.05
CA PHE A 314 10.14 17.95 21.81
C PHE A 314 10.25 19.05 20.76
N PRO A 315 11.38 19.79 20.72
CA PRO A 315 11.49 21.04 19.96
C PRO A 315 11.42 20.86 18.45
N SER A 316 11.78 19.68 17.94
CA SER A 316 11.89 19.38 16.51
C SER A 316 10.79 18.45 15.99
N LEU A 317 9.82 18.08 16.84
CA LEU A 317 8.81 17.08 16.48
C LEU A 317 7.79 17.66 15.50
N VAL A 318 7.76 17.10 14.29
CA VAL A 318 6.88 17.50 13.19
C VAL A 318 5.64 16.62 13.13
N THR A 319 5.82 15.32 13.42
CA THR A 319 4.77 14.32 13.27
C THR A 319 4.62 13.51 14.56
N LEU A 320 3.39 13.43 15.05
CA LEU A 320 3.02 12.68 16.24
C LEU A 320 1.89 11.69 15.91
N PHE A 321 2.14 10.40 16.12
CA PHE A 321 1.14 9.34 16.03
C PHE A 321 0.92 8.74 17.42
N LEU A 322 -0.33 8.70 17.86
CA LEU A 322 -0.74 8.11 19.14
C LEU A 322 -1.85 7.11 18.88
N SER A 323 -1.59 5.84 19.12
CA SER A 323 -2.58 4.76 19.09
C SER A 323 -2.72 4.12 20.45
N THR A 324 -3.84 3.48 20.72
CA THR A 324 -3.98 2.61 21.90
C THR A 324 -4.93 1.47 21.66
N SER A 325 -4.75 0.35 22.36
CA SER A 325 -5.76 -0.71 22.44
C SER A 325 -6.55 -0.69 23.76
N GLY A 326 -6.18 0.18 24.70
CA GLY A 326 -6.77 0.27 26.06
C GLY A 326 -6.97 1.71 26.57
N ASP A 327 -7.18 1.86 27.87
CA ASP A 327 -7.37 3.15 28.56
C ASP A 327 -6.04 3.93 28.60
N LEU A 328 -5.75 4.64 27.52
CA LEU A 328 -4.59 5.53 27.44
C LEU A 328 -5.01 6.87 28.04
N ASP A 329 -4.36 7.27 29.13
CA ASP A 329 -4.45 8.64 29.58
C ASP A 329 -3.77 9.52 28.53
N ALA A 330 -4.50 10.48 27.97
CA ALA A 330 -3.96 11.51 27.08
C ALA A 330 -2.92 12.43 27.75
N SER A 331 -2.16 11.92 28.71
CA SER A 331 -1.12 12.59 29.47
C SER A 331 -0.13 13.27 28.55
N LEU A 332 0.31 12.63 27.45
CA LEU A 332 1.22 13.27 26.51
C LEU A 332 0.58 14.49 25.82
N LEU A 333 -0.72 14.41 25.49
CA LEU A 333 -1.48 15.55 24.98
C LEU A 333 -1.69 16.64 26.04
N LYS A 334 -1.64 16.31 27.34
CA LYS A 334 -1.77 17.26 28.46
C LYS A 334 -0.44 17.92 28.86
N ILE A 335 0.69 17.20 28.79
CA ILE A 335 1.99 17.64 29.32
C ILE A 335 3.04 17.97 28.26
N GLY A 336 2.82 17.55 27.00
CA GLY A 336 3.78 17.72 25.91
C GLY A 336 3.82 19.14 25.35
N ILE A 337 4.99 19.61 24.92
CA ILE A 337 5.21 20.87 24.19
C ILE A 337 5.90 20.55 22.86
N PHE A 338 5.21 20.86 21.76
CA PHE A 338 5.59 20.49 20.39
C PHE A 338 5.55 21.72 19.46
N PRO A 339 6.55 22.63 19.52
CA PRO A 339 6.45 23.95 18.91
C PRO A 339 6.39 23.93 17.37
N VAL A 340 6.87 22.86 16.72
CA VAL A 340 6.93 22.73 15.25
C VAL A 340 6.01 21.65 14.69
N LEU A 341 5.03 21.20 15.49
CA LEU A 341 4.13 20.11 15.12
C LEU A 341 3.27 20.49 13.91
N LYS A 342 3.24 19.61 12.91
CA LYS A 342 2.46 19.77 11.67
C LYS A 342 1.42 18.68 11.47
N VAL A 343 1.71 17.47 11.93
CA VAL A 343 0.86 16.30 11.71
C VAL A 343 0.60 15.63 13.04
N VAL A 344 -0.69 15.46 13.35
CA VAL A 344 -1.14 14.77 14.55
C VAL A 344 -2.12 13.68 14.14
N TRP A 345 -1.83 12.46 14.54
CA TRP A 345 -2.70 11.32 14.40
C TRP A 345 -2.96 10.73 15.78
N VAL A 346 -4.22 10.53 16.10
CA VAL A 346 -4.69 9.99 17.36
C VAL A 346 -5.72 8.91 17.05
N GLY A 347 -5.61 7.73 17.67
CA GLY A 347 -6.58 6.66 17.48
C GLY A 347 -6.88 5.87 18.74
N LEU A 348 -8.13 5.41 18.85
CA LEU A 348 -8.64 4.41 19.81
C LEU A 348 -8.61 4.79 21.32
N LEU A 349 -8.62 6.07 21.70
CA LEU A 349 -8.51 6.53 23.09
C LEU A 349 -9.79 6.37 23.94
N ARG A 350 -9.95 5.26 24.68
CA ARG A 350 -11.01 5.18 25.69
C ARG A 350 -10.74 6.15 26.86
N ASP A 351 -11.78 6.91 27.24
CA ASP A 351 -11.87 7.72 28.47
C ASP A 351 -11.03 9.02 28.56
N VAL A 352 -10.69 9.64 27.43
CA VAL A 352 -9.95 10.93 27.39
C VAL A 352 -10.85 12.17 27.60
N GLY A 353 -12.13 11.98 27.91
CA GLY A 353 -13.08 13.08 27.95
C GLY A 353 -13.36 13.57 26.52
N ASN A 354 -12.93 14.78 26.18
CA ASN A 354 -13.06 15.36 24.85
C ASN A 354 -11.68 15.49 24.20
N ILE A 355 -11.40 14.66 23.18
CA ILE A 355 -10.12 14.67 22.49
C ILE A 355 -9.81 16.00 21.80
N PHE A 356 -10.84 16.69 21.30
CA PHE A 356 -10.66 17.99 20.65
C PHE A 356 -10.21 19.06 21.66
N ASP A 357 -10.72 19.03 22.90
CA ASP A 357 -10.25 19.92 23.97
C ASP A 357 -8.79 19.63 24.35
N ALA A 358 -8.41 18.35 24.43
CA ALA A 358 -7.03 17.96 24.71
C ALA A 358 -6.07 18.42 23.59
N LEU A 359 -6.47 18.24 22.33
CA LEU A 359 -5.71 18.73 21.18
C LEU A 359 -5.63 20.27 21.19
N ARG A 360 -6.73 20.97 21.45
CA ARG A 360 -6.76 22.43 21.54
C ARG A 360 -5.82 22.93 22.63
N ALA A 361 -5.87 22.33 23.81
CA ALA A 361 -4.96 22.65 24.92
C ALA A 361 -3.50 22.41 24.52
N LEU A 362 -3.20 21.34 23.78
CA LEU A 362 -1.87 21.07 23.23
C LEU A 362 -1.43 22.16 22.24
N VAL A 363 -2.29 22.57 21.31
CA VAL A 363 -1.96 23.60 20.32
C VAL A 363 -1.65 24.92 20.99
N LEU A 364 -2.50 25.34 21.93
CA LEU A 364 -2.33 26.57 22.68
C LEU A 364 -1.05 26.54 23.53
N ARG A 365 -0.81 25.43 24.25
CA ARG A 365 0.38 25.25 25.09
C ARG A 365 1.68 25.19 24.27
N SER A 366 1.63 24.58 23.09
CA SER A 366 2.80 24.42 22.22
C SER A 366 3.04 25.63 21.32
N GLY A 367 2.04 26.51 21.16
CA GLY A 367 2.09 27.61 20.21
C GLY A 367 2.14 27.17 18.75
N CYS A 368 1.70 25.95 18.44
CA CYS A 368 1.85 25.32 17.12
C CYS A 368 0.61 25.52 16.23
N SER A 369 0.28 26.77 15.88
CA SER A 369 -0.84 27.08 14.99
C SER A 369 -0.63 26.63 13.52
N SER A 370 0.56 26.15 13.18
CA SER A 370 0.95 25.66 11.85
C SER A 370 0.60 24.19 11.59
N ILE A 371 -0.31 23.60 12.37
CA ILE A 371 -0.76 22.22 12.14
C ILE A 371 -1.46 22.15 10.77
N LEU A 372 -1.05 21.17 9.97
CA LEU A 372 -1.52 20.94 8.60
C LEU A 372 -2.45 19.73 8.51
N SER A 373 -2.29 18.75 9.41
CA SER A 373 -3.06 17.51 9.37
C SER A 373 -3.45 17.05 10.77
N ILE A 374 -4.73 16.81 10.97
CA ILE A 374 -5.29 16.21 12.18
C ILE A 374 -6.06 14.97 11.78
N THR A 375 -5.76 13.85 12.42
CA THR A 375 -6.50 12.60 12.28
C THR A 375 -6.89 12.09 13.66
N VAL A 376 -8.18 11.81 13.82
CA VAL A 376 -8.78 11.21 15.01
C VAL A 376 -9.52 9.95 14.54
N ASP A 377 -8.87 8.80 14.65
CA ASP A 377 -9.39 7.49 14.29
C ASP A 377 -10.07 6.83 15.49
N GLU A 378 -11.31 7.22 15.78
CA GLU A 378 -12.05 6.65 16.90
C GLU A 378 -13.49 6.27 16.56
N LYS A 379 -13.65 4.99 16.20
CA LYS A 379 -14.95 4.38 15.86
C LYS A 379 -15.94 4.26 17.02
N ARG A 380 -15.56 4.67 18.24
CA ARG A 380 -16.32 4.42 19.48
C ARG A 380 -16.70 5.69 20.26
N LEU A 381 -16.25 6.88 19.84
CA LEU A 381 -16.66 8.11 20.48
C LEU A 381 -17.93 8.67 19.84
N TYR A 382 -18.83 9.12 20.70
CA TYR A 382 -19.93 9.99 20.33
C TYR A 382 -19.35 11.37 20.00
N PRO A 383 -19.89 12.09 19.00
CA PRO A 383 -19.49 13.47 18.77
C PRO A 383 -19.72 14.26 20.05
N ARG A 384 -18.64 14.69 20.67
CA ARG A 384 -18.65 15.70 21.73
C ARG A 384 -18.24 17.02 21.06
N SER A 385 -18.86 18.12 21.48
CA SER A 385 -18.53 19.50 21.08
C SER A 385 -17.02 19.78 21.20
N GLY A 386 -16.48 20.88 20.68
CA GLY A 386 -15.04 21.21 20.85
C GLY A 386 -14.21 21.22 19.57
N LEU A 387 -14.74 20.68 18.47
CA LEU A 387 -14.04 20.72 17.18
C LEU A 387 -13.84 22.17 16.72
N LEU A 388 -14.85 23.03 16.86
CA LEU A 388 -14.77 24.44 16.45
C LEU A 388 -13.67 25.19 17.18
N GLU A 389 -13.58 24.99 18.49
CA GLU A 389 -12.58 25.63 19.32
C GLU A 389 -11.16 25.18 18.98
N LEU A 390 -11.00 23.94 18.48
CA LEU A 390 -9.74 23.45 17.92
C LEU A 390 -9.44 24.09 16.54
N LEU A 391 -10.44 24.19 15.66
CA LEU A 391 -10.29 24.82 14.35
C LEU A 391 -9.90 26.30 14.45
N CYS A 392 -10.46 27.02 15.44
CA CYS A 392 -10.09 28.42 15.75
C CYS A 392 -8.60 28.61 16.00
N VAL A 393 -7.92 27.61 16.56
CA VAL A 393 -6.48 27.68 16.88
C VAL A 393 -5.60 26.98 15.84
N THR A 394 -6.19 26.43 14.77
CA THR A 394 -5.50 25.71 13.69
C THR A 394 -5.88 26.22 12.29
N PRO A 395 -5.71 27.53 12.00
CA PRO A 395 -6.23 28.14 10.77
C PRO A 395 -5.61 27.59 9.47
N HIS A 396 -4.43 26.97 9.55
CA HIS A 396 -3.69 26.41 8.39
C HIS A 396 -3.97 24.93 8.14
N LEU A 397 -4.99 24.36 8.78
CA LEU A 397 -5.33 22.95 8.63
C LEU A 397 -5.71 22.62 7.18
N LYS A 398 -5.02 21.66 6.58
CA LYS A 398 -5.26 21.18 5.21
C LYS A 398 -5.96 19.83 5.15
N ARG A 399 -5.78 19.00 6.18
CA ARG A 399 -6.31 17.65 6.26
C ARG A 399 -6.98 17.42 7.62
N LEU A 400 -8.25 17.04 7.60
CA LEU A 400 -9.02 16.66 8.79
C LEU A 400 -9.62 15.27 8.59
N GLU A 401 -9.27 14.33 9.47
CA GLU A 401 -9.97 13.04 9.55
C GLU A 401 -10.51 12.89 10.97
N ALA A 402 -11.81 12.69 11.15
CA ALA A 402 -12.43 12.69 12.48
C ALA A 402 -13.80 11.99 12.44
N VAL A 403 -14.41 11.75 13.60
CA VAL A 403 -15.85 11.39 13.65
C VAL A 403 -16.68 12.53 13.03
N LEU A 404 -17.82 12.20 12.42
CA LEU A 404 -18.74 13.17 11.82
C LEU A 404 -19.09 14.26 12.85
N PRO A 405 -18.80 15.55 12.56
CA PRO A 405 -19.11 16.65 13.47
C PRO A 405 -20.62 16.87 13.63
N SER A 406 -21.00 17.69 14.60
CA SER A 406 -22.39 18.12 14.75
C SER A 406 -22.85 18.99 13.56
N GLU A 407 -24.17 19.17 13.43
CA GLU A 407 -24.78 20.05 12.43
C GLU A 407 -24.20 21.48 12.50
N GLU A 408 -24.09 22.04 13.71
CA GLU A 408 -23.51 23.35 13.97
C GLU A 408 -22.03 23.42 13.54
N ASP A 409 -21.23 22.42 13.90
CA ASP A 409 -19.82 22.36 13.53
C ASP A 409 -19.62 22.33 12.00
N LEU A 410 -20.47 21.58 11.29
CA LEU A 410 -20.44 21.50 9.83
C LEU A 410 -20.82 22.81 9.17
N PHE A 411 -21.81 23.53 9.69
CA PHE A 411 -22.15 24.86 9.19
C PHE A 411 -21.00 25.85 9.37
N HIS A 412 -20.29 25.81 10.49
CA HIS A 412 -19.11 26.64 10.71
C HIS A 412 -17.88 26.23 9.90
N LEU A 413 -17.75 24.94 9.57
CA LEU A 413 -16.80 24.45 8.59
C LEU A 413 -17.16 24.90 7.16
N SER A 414 -18.44 25.20 6.91
CA SER A 414 -18.94 25.67 5.63
C SER A 414 -18.74 27.19 5.47
N SER A 415 -18.19 27.62 4.34
CA SER A 415 -17.92 29.04 4.05
C SER A 415 -19.14 29.79 3.47
N SER A 416 -20.35 29.25 3.59
CA SER A 416 -21.51 29.64 2.77
C SER A 416 -22.49 30.63 3.39
N CYS A 417 -22.31 31.07 4.64
CA CYS A 417 -23.18 32.09 5.23
C CYS A 417 -22.46 33.46 5.25
N GLU A 418 -23.06 34.47 4.64
CA GLU A 418 -22.56 35.85 4.73
C GLU A 418 -22.39 36.23 6.22
N GLY A 419 -21.12 36.43 6.64
CA GLY A 419 -20.78 36.80 8.01
C GLY A 419 -20.22 35.68 8.91
N THR A 420 -20.16 34.41 8.47
CA THR A 420 -19.50 33.35 9.27
C THR A 420 -17.99 33.30 9.03
N LEU A 421 -17.22 33.27 10.12
CA LEU A 421 -15.77 33.09 10.09
C LEU A 421 -15.44 31.69 9.58
N ASN A 422 -14.79 31.59 8.41
CA ASN A 422 -14.21 30.35 7.94
C ASN A 422 -12.94 30.07 8.78
N TYR A 423 -13.07 29.20 9.78
CA TYR A 423 -11.99 28.90 10.73
C TYR A 423 -10.80 28.17 10.10
N VAL A 424 -11.02 27.48 8.97
CA VAL A 424 -9.99 26.69 8.28
C VAL A 424 -10.09 26.90 6.77
N PRO A 425 -9.68 28.08 6.26
CA PRO A 425 -9.79 28.40 4.83
C PRO A 425 -8.97 27.46 3.94
N ASP A 426 -7.88 26.91 4.47
CA ASP A 426 -6.93 26.07 3.72
C ASP A 426 -7.30 24.57 3.71
N LEU A 427 -8.47 24.19 4.21
CA LEU A 427 -8.89 22.77 4.31
C LEU A 427 -9.12 22.15 2.93
N LEU A 428 -8.28 21.18 2.55
CA LEU A 428 -8.27 20.51 1.24
C LEU A 428 -8.84 19.09 1.27
N TYR A 429 -8.70 18.40 2.41
CA TYR A 429 -9.11 17.01 2.55
C TYR A 429 -9.87 16.79 3.86
N CYS A 430 -11.01 16.12 3.76
CA CYS A 430 -11.83 15.75 4.91
C CYS A 430 -12.22 14.27 4.83
N ASN A 431 -12.08 13.54 5.94
CA ASN A 431 -12.55 12.17 6.05
C ASN A 431 -13.35 12.00 7.35
N PHE A 432 -14.68 11.92 7.24
CA PHE A 432 -15.55 11.79 8.41
C PHE A 432 -16.02 10.36 8.66
N TYR A 433 -15.80 9.85 9.86
CA TYR A 433 -16.28 8.56 10.31
C TYR A 433 -17.66 8.70 10.97
N VAL A 434 -18.65 8.01 10.44
CA VAL A 434 -20.02 7.95 10.97
C VAL A 434 -20.13 6.72 11.85
N THR A 435 -20.45 6.93 13.12
CA THR A 435 -20.53 5.87 14.13
C THR A 435 -21.96 5.40 14.41
N GLN A 436 -22.99 6.14 13.96
CA GLN A 436 -24.41 5.84 14.16
C GLN A 436 -25.25 6.20 12.94
N GLU A 437 -26.43 5.57 12.81
CA GLU A 437 -27.46 6.05 11.89
C GLU A 437 -27.97 7.42 12.39
N PHE A 438 -27.99 8.41 11.51
CA PHE A 438 -28.54 9.73 11.82
C PHE A 438 -29.76 10.00 10.97
N GLU A 439 -30.90 10.23 11.61
CA GLU A 439 -32.18 10.55 10.95
C GLU A 439 -32.42 12.06 10.84
N SER A 440 -31.52 12.89 11.37
CA SER A 440 -31.69 14.36 11.33
C SER A 440 -31.51 14.88 9.91
N GLU A 441 -32.60 15.37 9.33
CA GLU A 441 -32.60 16.15 8.09
C GLU A 441 -31.64 17.36 8.15
N GLY A 442 -31.53 18.03 9.30
CA GLY A 442 -30.63 19.18 9.47
C GLY A 442 -29.15 18.81 9.30
N LEU A 443 -28.73 17.65 9.81
CA LEU A 443 -27.35 17.19 9.65
C LEU A 443 -27.00 16.90 8.19
N ILE A 444 -27.94 16.33 7.44
CA ILE A 444 -27.76 16.08 6.01
C ILE A 444 -27.64 17.41 5.26
N ASP A 445 -28.46 18.41 5.59
CA ASP A 445 -28.37 19.76 4.99
C ASP A 445 -27.01 20.40 5.29
N ALA A 446 -26.51 20.27 6.51
CA ALA A 446 -25.20 20.78 6.89
C ALA A 446 -24.05 20.08 6.15
N ILE A 447 -24.12 18.75 5.94
CA ILE A 447 -23.14 18.01 5.13
C ILE A 447 -23.13 18.52 3.69
N TYR A 448 -24.31 18.72 3.09
CA TYR A 448 -24.40 19.27 1.74
C TYR A 448 -23.88 20.70 1.69
N ALA A 449 -24.30 21.57 2.60
CA ALA A 449 -23.82 22.95 2.68
C ALA A 449 -22.30 23.01 2.80
N PHE A 450 -21.71 22.18 3.68
CA PHE A 450 -20.27 22.03 3.81
C PHE A 450 -19.60 21.59 2.51
N ALA A 451 -20.06 20.49 1.90
CA ALA A 451 -19.51 19.96 0.66
C ALA A 451 -19.59 20.97 -0.50
N TYR A 452 -20.71 21.69 -0.62
CA TYR A 452 -20.91 22.74 -1.62
C TYR A 452 -20.05 23.97 -1.37
N SER A 453 -19.80 24.32 -0.10
CA SER A 453 -18.96 25.47 0.24
C SER A 453 -17.47 25.25 -0.06
N ARG A 454 -17.00 24.01 0.06
CA ARG A 454 -15.62 23.60 -0.25
C ARG A 454 -15.38 23.28 -1.72
N TRP A 455 -16.41 23.48 -2.53
CA TRP A 455 -16.34 23.37 -3.98
C TRP A 455 -15.44 24.45 -4.59
N PRO A 456 -14.44 24.11 -5.42
CA PRO A 456 -13.67 25.11 -6.15
C PRO A 456 -14.55 25.79 -7.20
N ARG A 457 -14.98 27.03 -6.93
CA ARG A 457 -15.48 27.94 -7.98
C ARG A 457 -14.25 28.40 -8.78
N ASN A 458 -14.00 27.77 -9.94
CA ASN A 458 -12.93 28.04 -10.93
C ASN A 458 -11.56 27.37 -10.71
N CYS A 459 -11.37 26.20 -11.32
CA CYS A 459 -10.04 25.73 -11.74
C CYS A 459 -10.02 25.52 -13.26
N GLY A 460 -9.45 26.50 -13.98
CA GLY A 460 -9.05 26.37 -15.37
C GLY A 460 -7.78 25.53 -15.48
N HIS A 461 -7.79 24.57 -16.40
CA HIS A 461 -6.63 23.86 -16.99
C HIS A 461 -5.59 23.12 -16.12
N LEU A 462 -5.81 22.88 -14.82
CA LEU A 462 -5.01 21.90 -14.06
C LEU A 462 -5.80 20.60 -13.89
N THR A 463 -5.25 19.49 -14.40
CA THR A 463 -5.64 18.12 -14.09
C THR A 463 -5.41 17.89 -12.60
N LEU A 464 -6.48 18.02 -11.80
CA LEU A 464 -6.44 17.99 -10.34
C LEU A 464 -6.61 16.56 -9.83
N GLU A 465 -5.60 16.11 -9.07
CA GLU A 465 -5.76 15.08 -8.06
C GLU A 465 -6.92 15.46 -7.14
N SER A 466 -7.79 14.50 -6.88
CA SER A 466 -9.12 14.67 -6.33
C SER A 466 -9.07 15.20 -4.89
N HIS A 467 -9.65 16.39 -4.68
CA HIS A 467 -9.85 16.97 -3.35
C HIS A 467 -11.13 16.36 -2.77
N ASP A 468 -11.02 15.13 -2.26
CA ASP A 468 -12.17 14.32 -1.90
C ASP A 468 -12.61 14.59 -0.45
N LEU A 469 -13.87 15.01 -0.28
CA LEU A 469 -14.59 14.79 0.97
C LEU A 469 -14.99 13.32 1.01
N LEU A 470 -14.39 12.58 1.93
CA LEU A 470 -14.68 11.18 2.19
C LEU A 470 -15.54 11.09 3.46
N MET A 471 -16.58 10.28 3.41
CA MET A 471 -17.34 9.83 4.57
C MET A 471 -17.14 8.31 4.67
N ARG A 472 -17.06 7.76 5.90
CA ARG A 472 -16.94 6.33 6.19
C ARG A 472 -17.99 5.91 7.22
N ALA A 473 -18.85 4.94 6.93
CA ALA A 473 -19.98 4.48 7.73
C ALA A 473 -20.34 3.06 7.32
N ASN A 474 -20.80 2.25 8.26
CA ASN A 474 -21.35 0.93 7.94
C ASN A 474 -22.79 1.02 7.41
N GLN A 475 -23.49 2.15 7.59
CA GLN A 475 -24.91 2.36 7.24
C GLN A 475 -25.15 3.83 6.80
N TYR A 476 -25.61 4.05 5.56
CA TYR A 476 -25.72 5.38 4.91
C TYR A 476 -27.11 5.73 4.38
N ARG A 477 -28.14 4.98 4.79
CA ARG A 477 -29.47 5.06 4.18
C ARG A 477 -29.95 6.52 3.97
N PRO A 478 -29.83 7.46 4.92
CA PRO A 478 -30.38 8.82 4.78
C PRO A 478 -29.68 9.75 3.77
N ILE A 479 -28.35 9.68 3.62
CA ILE A 479 -27.60 10.48 2.62
C ILE A 479 -27.88 9.99 1.20
N ILE A 480 -27.99 8.68 1.06
CA ILE A 480 -28.36 8.04 -0.20
C ILE A 480 -29.81 8.42 -0.56
N VAL A 481 -30.68 8.47 0.47
CA VAL A 481 -32.11 8.83 0.35
C VAL A 481 -32.31 10.27 -0.14
N ARG A 482 -31.66 11.26 0.46
CA ARG A 482 -31.87 12.67 0.06
C ARG A 482 -31.38 13.05 -1.36
N HIS A 483 -30.62 12.20 -2.05
CA HIS A 483 -30.49 12.32 -3.51
C HIS A 483 -31.79 11.82 -4.15
N GLN A 484 -32.74 12.74 -4.35
CA GLN A 484 -34.10 12.51 -4.91
C GLN A 484 -34.15 11.73 -6.26
N VAL A 485 -33.01 11.45 -6.88
CA VAL A 485 -32.89 10.69 -8.14
C VAL A 485 -32.62 9.21 -7.88
N LEU A 486 -31.94 8.88 -6.77
CA LEU A 486 -31.76 7.49 -6.34
C LEU A 486 -32.97 6.98 -5.56
N ASP A 487 -33.71 7.86 -4.89
CA ASP A 487 -34.82 7.45 -4.02
C ASP A 487 -36.10 7.05 -4.74
N SER A 488 -36.45 7.68 -5.86
CA SER A 488 -37.57 7.18 -6.68
C SER A 488 -37.29 5.78 -7.27
N ALA A 489 -36.02 5.43 -7.43
CA ALA A 489 -35.55 4.11 -7.86
C ALA A 489 -35.42 3.13 -6.68
N LEU A 490 -34.95 3.57 -5.51
CA LEU A 490 -34.77 2.73 -4.32
C LEU A 490 -36.07 2.46 -3.57
N ALA A 491 -37.00 3.41 -3.50
CA ALA A 491 -38.25 3.29 -2.75
C ALA A 491 -39.31 2.42 -3.46
N ASN A 492 -39.14 2.13 -4.75
CA ASN A 492 -40.05 1.30 -5.55
C ASN A 492 -39.53 -0.13 -5.80
N ASN A 493 -38.36 -0.50 -5.25
CA ASN A 493 -37.74 -1.79 -5.55
C ASN A 493 -37.91 -2.80 -4.42
N ASP A 494 -38.93 -3.65 -4.56
CA ASP A 494 -38.96 -4.97 -3.90
C ASP A 494 -37.98 -5.96 -4.57
N ASP A 495 -37.35 -5.59 -5.69
CA ASP A 495 -36.54 -6.48 -6.52
C ASP A 495 -35.04 -6.40 -6.21
N ASN A 496 -34.60 -7.15 -5.19
CA ASN A 496 -33.20 -7.30 -4.77
C ASN A 496 -32.30 -8.06 -5.77
N THR A 497 -32.74 -8.28 -7.02
CA THR A 497 -32.06 -9.16 -7.97
C THR A 497 -30.61 -8.74 -8.27
N PHE A 498 -30.32 -7.45 -8.44
CA PHE A 498 -28.94 -7.00 -8.68
C PHE A 498 -28.02 -7.13 -7.45
N ALA A 499 -28.56 -6.94 -6.24
CA ALA A 499 -27.80 -7.17 -5.02
C ALA A 499 -27.45 -8.66 -4.87
N HIS A 500 -28.39 -9.55 -5.19
CA HIS A 500 -28.13 -10.99 -5.22
C HIS A 500 -27.12 -11.38 -6.30
N LEU A 501 -27.17 -10.76 -7.49
CA LEU A 501 -26.19 -10.97 -8.54
C LEU A 501 -24.79 -10.46 -8.16
N ASP A 502 -24.68 -9.31 -7.48
CA ASP A 502 -23.40 -8.81 -6.97
C ASP A 502 -22.80 -9.73 -5.91
N GLU A 503 -23.61 -10.13 -4.91
CA GLU A 503 -23.19 -11.05 -3.85
C GLU A 503 -22.72 -12.38 -4.44
N ARG A 504 -23.50 -12.95 -5.37
CA ARG A 504 -23.16 -14.21 -6.02
C ARG A 504 -21.94 -14.07 -6.94
N LEU A 505 -21.79 -12.96 -7.66
CA LEU A 505 -20.57 -12.68 -8.45
C LEU A 505 -19.35 -12.59 -7.55
N PHE A 506 -19.47 -11.88 -6.42
CA PHE A 506 -18.40 -11.71 -5.45
C PHE A 506 -17.98 -13.05 -4.83
N GLU A 507 -18.95 -13.88 -4.40
CA GLU A 507 -18.68 -15.22 -3.85
C GLU A 507 -17.94 -16.11 -4.85
N GLU A 508 -18.41 -16.17 -6.10
CA GLU A 508 -17.79 -16.99 -7.13
C GLU A 508 -16.38 -16.49 -7.49
N VAL A 509 -16.18 -15.17 -7.62
CA VAL A 509 -14.85 -14.59 -7.86
C VAL A 509 -13.91 -14.88 -6.70
N MET A 510 -14.36 -14.77 -5.46
CA MET A 510 -13.55 -15.07 -4.28
C MET A 510 -13.25 -16.56 -4.16
N ALA A 511 -14.17 -17.44 -4.55
CA ALA A 511 -13.96 -18.88 -4.59
C ALA A 511 -12.87 -19.25 -5.61
N VAL A 512 -12.91 -18.67 -6.82
CA VAL A 512 -11.85 -18.91 -7.82
C VAL A 512 -10.51 -18.36 -7.34
N ARG A 513 -10.47 -17.18 -6.71
CA ARG A 513 -9.22 -16.65 -6.12
C ARG A 513 -8.64 -17.53 -5.03
N ALA A 514 -9.49 -18.08 -4.16
CA ALA A 514 -9.07 -19.02 -3.13
C ALA A 514 -8.52 -20.33 -3.75
N ALA A 515 -9.04 -20.73 -4.92
CA ALA A 515 -8.54 -21.87 -5.68
C ALA A 515 -7.20 -21.54 -6.37
N GLN A 516 -7.07 -20.36 -6.99
CA GLN A 516 -5.82 -19.84 -7.58
C GLN A 516 -4.68 -19.74 -6.57
N ALA A 517 -4.97 -19.37 -5.32
CA ALA A 517 -3.99 -19.36 -4.24
C ALA A 517 -3.41 -20.76 -3.95
N ARG A 518 -4.16 -21.83 -4.25
CA ARG A 518 -3.71 -23.23 -4.15
C ARG A 518 -3.12 -23.75 -5.47
N ASN A 519 -3.63 -23.27 -6.60
CA ASN A 519 -3.22 -23.67 -7.93
C ASN A 519 -3.20 -22.44 -8.89
N PRO A 520 -2.03 -21.85 -9.14
CA PRO A 520 -1.91 -20.63 -9.95
C PRO A 520 -2.45 -20.75 -11.39
N GLU A 521 -2.60 -21.97 -11.92
CA GLU A 521 -3.10 -22.21 -13.28
C GLU A 521 -4.64 -22.25 -13.38
N GLU A 522 -5.35 -22.09 -12.27
CA GLU A 522 -6.82 -22.13 -12.27
C GLU A 522 -7.41 -20.86 -12.92
N PRO A 523 -8.16 -20.96 -14.03
CA PRO A 523 -8.66 -19.78 -14.73
C PRO A 523 -9.79 -19.11 -13.94
N LEU A 524 -9.82 -17.77 -13.92
CA LEU A 524 -10.92 -17.00 -13.32
C LEU A 524 -12.27 -17.25 -14.04
N ASP A 525 -12.19 -17.73 -15.29
CA ASP A 525 -13.29 -18.04 -16.19
C ASP A 525 -14.01 -19.35 -15.83
N SER A 526 -14.42 -19.47 -14.57
CA SER A 526 -15.23 -20.60 -14.15
C SER A 526 -16.62 -20.51 -14.78
N LYS A 527 -17.23 -21.67 -15.07
CA LYS A 527 -18.59 -21.74 -15.62
C LYS A 527 -19.60 -20.95 -14.77
N ASN A 528 -19.42 -20.91 -13.46
CA ASN A 528 -20.30 -20.18 -12.56
C ASN A 528 -20.14 -18.66 -12.71
N VAL A 529 -18.90 -18.15 -12.80
CA VAL A 529 -18.63 -16.72 -13.05
C VAL A 529 -19.22 -16.32 -14.40
N GLN A 530 -19.03 -17.12 -15.46
CA GLN A 530 -19.65 -16.86 -16.77
C GLN A 530 -21.17 -16.79 -16.70
N MET A 531 -21.81 -17.72 -15.97
CA MET A 531 -23.27 -17.75 -15.83
C MET A 531 -23.81 -16.52 -15.10
N VAL A 532 -23.15 -16.09 -14.02
CA VAL A 532 -23.54 -14.86 -13.30
C VAL A 532 -23.34 -13.64 -14.19
N MET A 533 -22.22 -13.57 -14.90
CA MET A 533 -21.91 -12.47 -15.81
C MET A 533 -22.87 -12.38 -17.00
N ALA A 534 -23.28 -13.51 -17.58
CA ALA A 534 -24.28 -13.56 -18.63
C ALA A 534 -25.65 -13.08 -18.11
N ALA A 535 -26.04 -13.48 -16.89
CA ALA A 535 -27.25 -13.00 -16.25
C ALA A 535 -27.23 -11.47 -16.00
N ILE A 536 -26.06 -10.90 -15.72
CA ILE A 536 -25.87 -9.45 -15.58
C ILE A 536 -25.98 -8.73 -16.94
N GLU A 537 -25.41 -9.29 -18.02
CA GLU A 537 -25.45 -8.69 -19.36
C GLU A 537 -26.87 -8.72 -19.98
N ASP A 538 -27.57 -9.83 -19.80
CA ASP A 538 -28.90 -10.11 -20.35
C ASP A 538 -30.04 -9.40 -19.59
N PHE A 539 -29.73 -8.76 -18.44
CA PHE A 539 -30.74 -8.09 -17.65
C PHE A 539 -31.38 -6.93 -18.44
N PRO A 540 -32.72 -6.93 -18.63
CA PRO A 540 -33.41 -5.96 -19.48
C PRO A 540 -33.47 -4.58 -18.80
N ALA A 541 -33.01 -3.55 -19.53
CA ALA A 541 -33.08 -2.13 -19.18
C ALA A 541 -32.93 -1.84 -17.67
N PRO A 542 -31.77 -2.16 -17.09
CA PRO A 542 -31.59 -2.08 -15.64
C PRO A 542 -31.81 -0.64 -15.17
N ASP A 543 -32.67 -0.46 -14.16
CA ASP A 543 -32.75 0.81 -13.45
C ASP A 543 -31.36 1.16 -12.91
N ILE A 544 -30.84 2.32 -13.30
CA ILE A 544 -29.52 2.75 -12.85
C ILE A 544 -29.43 2.87 -11.33
N GLY A 545 -30.56 3.14 -10.66
CA GLY A 545 -30.64 3.10 -9.21
C GLY A 545 -30.29 1.71 -8.67
N ASN A 546 -30.79 0.64 -9.28
CA ASN A 546 -30.48 -0.74 -8.90
C ASN A 546 -29.03 -1.12 -9.16
N ILE A 547 -28.45 -0.67 -10.27
CA ILE A 547 -27.03 -0.89 -10.58
C ILE A 547 -26.14 -0.21 -9.53
N ILE A 548 -26.50 1.02 -9.12
CA ILE A 548 -25.75 1.77 -8.11
C ILE A 548 -25.92 1.15 -6.73
N ALA A 549 -27.16 0.85 -6.33
CA ALA A 549 -27.51 0.31 -5.02
C ALA A 549 -26.79 -1.02 -4.73
N SER A 550 -26.77 -1.90 -5.75
CA SER A 550 -26.16 -3.23 -5.68
C SER A 550 -24.63 -3.25 -5.68
N ASN A 551 -23.95 -2.15 -6.01
CA ASN A 551 -22.49 -2.11 -6.27
C ASN A 551 -21.98 -2.96 -7.44
N ILE A 552 -22.84 -3.60 -8.22
CA ILE A 552 -22.41 -4.55 -9.23
C ILE A 552 -21.45 -3.93 -10.25
N HIS A 553 -21.66 -2.66 -10.60
CA HIS A 553 -20.77 -1.88 -11.46
C HIS A 553 -19.35 -1.69 -10.87
N ILE A 554 -19.21 -1.61 -9.54
CA ILE A 554 -17.91 -1.53 -8.86
C ILE A 554 -17.19 -2.88 -8.94
N THR A 555 -17.92 -3.98 -8.72
CA THR A 555 -17.37 -5.35 -8.82
C THR A 555 -16.87 -5.62 -10.23
N LEU A 556 -17.66 -5.27 -11.25
CA LEU A 556 -17.25 -5.35 -12.66
C LEU A 556 -16.02 -4.49 -12.96
N SER A 557 -15.95 -3.27 -12.41
CA SER A 557 -14.83 -2.35 -12.63
C SER A 557 -13.52 -2.87 -12.02
N LYS A 558 -13.60 -3.49 -10.82
CA LYS A 558 -12.45 -4.14 -10.19
C LYS A 558 -11.95 -5.32 -11.02
N LEU A 559 -12.86 -6.16 -11.53
CA LEU A 559 -12.50 -7.24 -12.45
C LEU A 559 -11.73 -6.65 -13.64
N VAL A 560 -12.26 -5.63 -14.32
CA VAL A 560 -11.56 -4.99 -15.45
C VAL A 560 -10.19 -4.42 -15.06
N MET A 561 -10.05 -3.80 -13.89
CA MET A 561 -8.78 -3.22 -13.43
C MET A 561 -7.70 -4.27 -13.17
N GLU A 562 -8.03 -5.38 -12.52
CA GLU A 562 -7.07 -6.44 -12.19
C GLU A 562 -6.46 -7.08 -13.44
N TYR A 563 -7.23 -7.20 -14.51
CA TYR A 563 -6.74 -7.70 -15.80
C TYR A 563 -5.96 -6.67 -16.61
N LYS A 564 -6.06 -5.37 -16.27
CA LYS A 564 -5.34 -4.30 -16.98
C LYS A 564 -3.83 -4.47 -16.87
N ASP A 565 -3.34 -4.97 -15.74
CA ASP A 565 -1.90 -5.22 -15.53
C ASP A 565 -1.41 -6.48 -16.29
N HIS A 566 -2.33 -7.32 -16.78
CA HIS A 566 -2.09 -8.56 -17.51
C HIS A 566 -2.70 -8.55 -18.93
N LEU A 567 -2.87 -7.37 -19.52
CA LEU A 567 -3.58 -7.13 -20.79
C LEU A 567 -3.17 -8.06 -21.96
N ALA A 568 -1.92 -8.51 -22.03
CA ALA A 568 -1.43 -9.42 -23.08
C ALA A 568 -1.96 -10.86 -22.94
N GLU A 569 -2.22 -11.33 -21.72
CA GLU A 569 -2.80 -12.64 -21.42
C GLU A 569 -4.34 -12.56 -21.32
N ALA A 570 -4.86 -11.40 -20.88
CA ALA A 570 -6.28 -11.13 -20.69
C ALA A 570 -7.11 -11.06 -21.98
N GLN A 571 -6.49 -10.87 -23.15
CA GLN A 571 -7.22 -10.84 -24.43
C GLN A 571 -7.96 -12.15 -24.76
N GLY A 572 -7.62 -13.26 -24.09
CA GLY A 572 -8.34 -14.54 -24.18
C GLY A 572 -9.50 -14.71 -23.20
N ASP A 573 -9.59 -13.88 -22.15
CA ASP A 573 -10.51 -14.11 -21.03
C ASP A 573 -11.92 -13.59 -21.33
N HIS A 574 -12.90 -14.50 -21.31
CA HIS A 574 -14.29 -14.20 -21.61
C HIS A 574 -14.94 -13.32 -20.53
N VAL A 575 -14.59 -13.50 -19.26
CA VAL A 575 -15.14 -12.73 -18.12
C VAL A 575 -14.74 -11.27 -18.23
N PHE A 576 -13.47 -11.00 -18.54
CA PHE A 576 -12.96 -9.64 -18.72
C PHE A 576 -13.71 -8.88 -19.83
N LYS A 577 -13.85 -9.52 -21.00
CA LYS A 577 -14.56 -8.93 -22.15
C LYS A 577 -16.03 -8.68 -21.84
N LEU A 578 -16.66 -9.58 -21.10
CA LEU A 578 -18.04 -9.45 -20.70
C LEU A 578 -18.23 -8.29 -19.72
N ALA A 579 -17.40 -8.20 -18.68
CA ALA A 579 -17.42 -7.08 -17.73
C ALA A 579 -17.21 -5.72 -18.41
N LEU A 580 -16.23 -5.63 -19.31
CA LEU A 580 -15.95 -4.39 -20.05
C LEU A 580 -17.11 -3.98 -20.96
N ARG A 581 -17.71 -4.92 -21.70
CA ARG A 581 -18.89 -4.65 -22.55
C ARG A 581 -20.08 -4.20 -21.72
N THR A 582 -20.36 -4.86 -20.59
CA THR A 582 -21.44 -4.47 -19.68
C THR A 582 -21.25 -3.05 -19.15
N LEU A 583 -20.03 -2.70 -18.70
CA LEU A 583 -19.73 -1.34 -18.23
C LEU A 583 -19.86 -0.28 -19.35
N GLN A 584 -19.43 -0.61 -20.57
CA GLN A 584 -19.60 0.27 -21.73
C GLN A 584 -21.07 0.46 -22.10
N LYS A 585 -21.89 -0.61 -22.01
CA LYS A 585 -23.34 -0.57 -22.22
C LYS A 585 -24.04 0.34 -21.21
N TRP A 586 -23.62 0.32 -19.94
CA TRP A 586 -24.21 1.15 -18.88
C TRP A 586 -23.69 2.59 -18.85
N ARG A 587 -22.56 2.88 -19.48
CA ARG A 587 -21.91 4.19 -19.45
C ARG A 587 -22.84 5.38 -19.80
N PRO A 588 -23.67 5.35 -20.87
CA PRO A 588 -24.57 6.47 -21.19
C PRO A 588 -25.57 6.76 -20.08
N MET A 589 -26.04 5.71 -19.38
CA MET A 589 -26.96 5.85 -18.25
C MET A 589 -26.27 6.58 -17.10
N PHE A 590 -25.02 6.23 -16.81
CA PHE A 590 -24.20 6.92 -15.80
C PHE A 590 -23.89 8.37 -16.18
N GLU A 591 -23.69 8.66 -17.46
CA GLU A 591 -23.48 10.02 -17.96
C GLU A 591 -24.73 10.91 -17.79
N GLU A 592 -25.93 10.34 -18.00
CA GLU A 592 -27.21 11.04 -17.80
C GLU A 592 -27.41 11.49 -16.35
N ILE A 593 -27.18 10.58 -15.39
CA ILE A 593 -27.34 10.87 -13.96
C ILE A 593 -26.08 11.50 -13.32
N ALA A 594 -24.94 11.56 -14.00
CA ALA A 594 -23.72 12.14 -13.47
C ALA A 594 -23.92 13.61 -13.07
N SER A 595 -24.81 14.34 -13.73
CA SER A 595 -25.17 15.70 -13.31
C SER A 595 -25.90 15.75 -11.96
N GLN A 596 -26.54 14.64 -11.56
CA GLN A 596 -27.47 14.54 -10.43
C GLN A 596 -26.83 13.85 -9.20
N VAL A 597 -25.87 12.96 -9.40
CA VAL A 597 -25.18 12.24 -8.31
C VAL A 597 -23.96 13.00 -7.83
N ARG A 598 -23.96 13.44 -6.57
CA ARG A 598 -22.83 14.15 -5.93
C ARG A 598 -22.02 13.30 -4.96
N TRP A 599 -22.57 12.18 -4.52
CA TRP A 599 -21.97 11.26 -3.55
C TRP A 599 -21.93 9.87 -4.18
N VAL A 600 -20.77 9.23 -4.20
CA VAL A 600 -20.58 7.89 -4.76
C VAL A 600 -19.89 7.00 -3.74
N ARG A 601 -20.09 5.69 -3.82
CA ARG A 601 -19.30 4.77 -2.99
C ARG A 601 -17.84 4.79 -3.44
N LYS A 602 -16.91 4.82 -2.49
CA LYS A 602 -15.48 4.78 -2.80
C LYS A 602 -15.10 3.39 -3.33
N PRO A 603 -14.46 3.30 -4.49
CA PRO A 603 -14.00 2.02 -5.01
C PRO A 603 -13.10 1.29 -4.00
N GLY A 604 -13.40 0.01 -3.76
CA GLY A 604 -12.65 -0.81 -2.81
C GLY A 604 -13.08 -0.68 -1.34
N LYS A 605 -14.00 0.22 -0.99
CA LYS A 605 -14.51 0.42 0.37
C LYS A 605 -16.03 0.54 0.36
N LEU A 606 -16.73 -0.57 0.64
CA LEU A 606 -18.21 -0.62 0.65
C LEU A 606 -18.84 0.30 1.71
N ASP A 607 -18.07 0.60 2.75
CA ASP A 607 -18.41 1.44 3.89
C ASP A 607 -17.99 2.91 3.69
N ALA A 608 -17.66 3.36 2.48
CA ALA A 608 -17.16 4.73 2.27
C ALA A 608 -17.94 5.45 1.15
N LEU A 609 -18.40 6.67 1.42
CA LEU A 609 -18.96 7.60 0.42
C LEU A 609 -17.97 8.71 0.11
N MET A 610 -17.85 9.10 -1.15
CA MET A 610 -16.97 10.14 -1.64
C MET A 610 -17.79 11.20 -2.37
N PHE A 611 -17.59 12.46 -2.03
CA PHE A 611 -18.21 13.57 -2.75
C PHE A 611 -17.45 13.85 -4.04
N VAL A 612 -18.14 13.91 -5.18
CA VAL A 612 -17.51 13.92 -6.50
C VAL A 612 -17.74 15.22 -7.28
N SER A 613 -16.64 15.77 -7.80
CA SER A 613 -16.64 16.92 -8.71
C SER A 613 -17.14 16.56 -10.12
N GLU A 614 -17.84 17.49 -10.76
CA GLU A 614 -18.54 17.32 -12.04
C GLU A 614 -17.64 16.79 -13.17
N LYS A 615 -16.36 17.15 -13.17
CA LYS A 615 -15.38 16.73 -14.18
C LYS A 615 -14.95 15.26 -14.05
N CYS A 616 -15.14 14.63 -12.90
CA CYS A 616 -14.72 13.24 -12.63
C CYS A 616 -15.89 12.30 -12.31
N ARG A 617 -17.14 12.78 -12.39
CA ARG A 617 -18.33 12.01 -11.95
C ARG A 617 -18.51 10.70 -12.67
N THR A 618 -18.60 10.72 -14.00
CA THR A 618 -18.83 9.49 -14.76
C THR A 618 -17.73 8.45 -14.49
N GLN A 619 -16.48 8.88 -14.41
CA GLN A 619 -15.34 7.99 -14.16
C GLN A 619 -15.30 7.45 -12.73
N GLN A 620 -15.66 8.26 -11.73
CA GLN A 620 -15.67 7.83 -10.33
C GLN A 620 -16.91 7.01 -9.98
N ILE A 621 -18.07 7.29 -10.59
CA ILE A 621 -19.26 6.45 -10.49
C ILE A 621 -18.98 5.07 -11.13
N LEU A 622 -18.33 5.03 -12.29
CA LEU A 622 -17.89 3.79 -12.95
C LEU A 622 -16.61 3.16 -12.33
N GLY A 623 -16.20 3.54 -11.12
CA GLY A 623 -15.09 2.87 -10.42
C GLY A 623 -13.71 2.94 -11.11
N TYR A 624 -13.29 4.14 -11.55
CA TYR A 624 -11.98 4.46 -12.16
C TYR A 624 -11.64 3.80 -13.50
N THR A 625 -12.54 3.04 -14.11
CA THR A 625 -12.31 2.44 -15.43
C THR A 625 -13.09 3.17 -16.50
N LEU A 626 -12.38 4.02 -17.23
CA LEU A 626 -12.41 4.22 -18.69
C LEU A 626 -11.69 5.56 -18.97
N THR A 627 -10.37 5.60 -18.75
CA THR A 627 -9.54 6.64 -19.37
C THR A 627 -9.70 6.54 -20.88
N SER A 628 -9.95 7.66 -21.54
CA SER A 628 -10.40 7.83 -22.93
C SER A 628 -9.47 7.32 -24.04
N ASN A 629 -8.48 6.47 -23.77
CA ASN A 629 -7.49 6.04 -24.75
C ASN A 629 -7.39 4.52 -24.94
N ALA A 630 -8.41 3.74 -24.56
CA ALA A 630 -8.55 2.39 -25.08
C ALA A 630 -9.31 2.44 -26.42
N GLU A 631 -8.68 3.01 -27.45
CA GLU A 631 -8.99 2.59 -28.81
C GLU A 631 -8.56 1.12 -28.92
N ILE A 632 -9.55 0.24 -29.06
CA ILE A 632 -9.40 -1.18 -29.41
C ILE A 632 -9.10 -1.28 -30.90
#